data_AF-A0A7C9E6T3-F1
#
_entry.id   AF-A0A7C9E6T3-F1
#
_cell.length_a   1.000
_cell.length_b   1.000
_cell.length_c   1.000
_cell.angle_alpha   90.00
_cell.angle_beta   90.00
_cell.angle_gamma   90.00
#
_symmetry.space_group_name_H-M   'P 1'
#
loop_
_entity.id
_entity.type
_entity.pdbx_description
1 polymer ?
#
loop_
_entity_poly.entity_id
_entity_poly.type
_entity_poly.pdbx_seq_one_letter_code
_entity_poly.pdbx_strand_id
1 'polypeptide(L)'
;NMCSKCYKDAILKQEQAKLAASSIENIVNGSSSSNNDKEPVVVGSVDLQVKPVEPKVISTPESSASGLGESGDAKPKQGPNRCTTCKKRVGLTGFNCRCGNLFCSVHRYSDKHECPFD
;
A
#
# COMPACT_ATOMS: atom_id res chain seq x y z
N ASN A 1 -7.78 11.69 -17.06
CA ASN A 1 -7.18 11.87 -15.72
C ASN A 1 -6.78 10.55 -15.11
N MET A 2 -5.51 10.40 -14.71
CA MET A 2 -5.06 9.26 -13.91
C MET A 2 -5.28 9.54 -12.42
N CYS A 3 -5.54 8.51 -11.62
CA CYS A 3 -5.64 8.66 -10.17
C CYS A 3 -4.25 8.83 -9.54
N SER A 4 -4.21 9.29 -8.29
CA SER A 4 -2.96 9.55 -7.55
C SER A 4 -2.04 8.33 -7.41
N LYS A 5 -2.58 7.12 -7.52
CA LYS A 5 -1.81 5.87 -7.50
C LYS A 5 -1.16 5.60 -8.87
N CYS A 6 -1.95 5.60 -9.93
CA CYS A 6 -1.45 5.32 -11.27
C CYS A 6 -0.44 6.37 -11.78
N TYR A 7 -0.57 7.63 -11.36
CA TYR A 7 0.43 8.65 -11.70
C TYR A 7 1.80 8.34 -11.08
N LYS A 8 1.84 7.94 -9.81
CA LYS A 8 3.09 7.54 -9.13
C LYS A 8 3.70 6.29 -9.75
N ASP A 9 2.87 5.30 -10.06
CA ASP A 9 3.33 4.06 -10.68
C ASP A 9 3.92 4.31 -12.08
N ALA A 10 3.34 5.23 -12.85
CA ALA A 10 3.85 5.63 -14.16
C ALA A 10 5.23 6.32 -14.07
N ILE A 11 5.40 7.22 -13.09
CA ILE A 11 6.68 7.92 -12.84
C ILE A 11 7.78 6.92 -12.44
N LEU A 12 7.50 6.02 -11.49
CA LEU A 12 8.48 5.02 -11.04
C LEU A 12 8.91 4.08 -12.19
N LYS A 13 7.95 3.68 -13.03
CA LYS A 13 8.22 2.83 -14.19
C LYS A 13 9.06 3.56 -15.26
N GLN A 14 8.84 4.87 -15.43
CA GLN A 14 9.64 5.70 -16.32
C GLN A 14 11.08 5.86 -15.80
N GLU A 15 11.28 6.05 -14.50
CA GLU A 15 12.62 6.12 -13.89
C GLU A 15 13.37 4.80 -14.02
N GLN A 16 12.72 3.66 -13.77
CA GLN A 16 13.32 2.34 -13.94
C GLN A 16 13.74 2.08 -15.38
N ALA A 17 12.90 2.44 -16.37
CA ALA A 17 13.24 2.33 -17.78
C ALA A 17 14.40 3.24 -18.17
N LYS A 18 14.46 4.46 -17.61
CA LYS A 18 15.55 5.41 -17.84
C LYS A 18 16.88 4.91 -17.26
N LEU A 19 16.85 4.31 -16.06
CA LEU A 19 18.04 3.72 -15.44
C LEU A 19 18.55 2.51 -16.24
N ALA A 20 17.64 1.65 -16.72
CA ALA A 20 18.00 0.51 -17.57
C ALA A 20 18.58 0.95 -18.92
N ALA A 21 18.06 2.02 -19.52
CA ALA A 21 18.58 2.58 -20.77
C ALA A 21 19.96 3.24 -20.57
N SER A 22 20.15 4.00 -19.48
CA SER A 22 21.41 4.68 -19.19
C SER A 22 22.53 3.71 -18.76
N SER A 23 22.18 2.55 -18.19
CA SER A 23 23.14 1.53 -17.78
C SER A 23 23.97 0.93 -18.93
N ILE A 24 23.51 1.05 -20.18
CA ILE A 24 24.22 0.54 -21.37
C ILE A 24 25.09 1.63 -22.02
N GLU A 25 24.80 2.90 -21.76
CA GLU A 25 25.53 4.04 -22.33
C GLU A 25 26.94 4.19 -21.74
N ASN A 26 27.15 3.70 -20.52
CA ASN A 26 28.46 3.74 -19.84
C ASN A 26 29.48 2.73 -20.41
N ILE A 27 29.06 1.83 -21.30
CA ILE A 27 29.92 0.78 -21.89
C ILE A 27 30.44 1.20 -23.28
N VAL A 28 29.76 2.12 -23.99
CA VAL A 28 30.07 2.42 -25.40
C VAL A 28 31.03 3.61 -25.63
N ASN A 29 31.31 4.45 -24.62
CA ASN A 29 32.25 5.58 -24.78
C ASN A 29 33.72 5.25 -24.44
N GLY A 30 34.08 3.97 -24.38
CA GLY A 30 35.46 3.51 -24.23
C GLY A 30 35.93 2.77 -25.48
N SER A 31 36.40 3.49 -26.51
CA SER A 31 37.09 2.87 -27.65
C SER A 31 38.43 3.53 -27.92
N SER A 32 39.48 2.74 -27.72
CA SER A 32 40.75 2.65 -28.48
C SER A 32 41.60 1.57 -27.75
N SER A 33 42.07 0.44 -28.27
CA SER A 33 42.18 -0.14 -29.61
C SER A 33 42.51 -1.65 -29.52
N SER A 34 42.30 -2.38 -30.63
CA SER A 34 43.08 -3.55 -31.13
C SER A 34 42.73 -4.99 -30.68
N ASN A 35 42.17 -5.72 -31.66
CA ASN A 35 42.40 -7.11 -32.10
C ASN A 35 42.27 -8.30 -31.12
N ASN A 36 41.25 -9.13 -31.33
CA ASN A 36 41.31 -10.43 -32.04
C ASN A 36 40.14 -11.31 -31.60
N ASP A 37 39.65 -12.07 -32.58
CA ASP A 37 38.66 -13.13 -32.47
C ASP A 37 38.93 -14.07 -31.28
N LYS A 38 37.88 -14.36 -30.49
CA LYS A 38 37.61 -15.70 -29.96
C LYS A 38 36.27 -15.74 -29.26
N GLU A 39 35.35 -16.51 -29.84
CA GLU A 39 34.41 -17.27 -29.03
C GLU A 39 35.17 -18.05 -27.93
N PRO A 40 34.54 -18.21 -26.77
CA PRO A 40 34.47 -19.55 -26.23
C PRO A 40 33.06 -19.87 -25.72
N VAL A 41 32.45 -20.85 -26.37
CA VAL A 41 31.76 -21.93 -25.65
C VAL A 41 32.70 -22.43 -24.55
N VAL A 42 32.21 -22.56 -23.32
CA VAL A 42 32.33 -23.78 -22.49
C VAL A 42 31.69 -23.55 -21.11
N VAL A 43 30.83 -24.51 -20.79
CA VAL A 43 30.27 -24.89 -19.49
C VAL A 43 31.26 -24.83 -18.32
N GLY A 44 30.78 -24.44 -17.14
CA GLY A 44 31.59 -24.47 -15.92
C GLY A 44 30.80 -24.21 -14.64
N SER A 45 30.23 -25.28 -14.10
CA SER A 45 29.64 -25.40 -12.77
C SER A 45 30.57 -24.90 -11.67
N VAL A 46 30.07 -24.09 -10.73
CA VAL A 46 30.45 -24.17 -9.31
C VAL A 46 29.21 -23.91 -8.45
N ASP A 47 28.80 -24.97 -7.77
CA ASP A 47 27.87 -25.01 -6.65
C ASP A 47 28.34 -24.08 -5.52
N LEU A 48 27.51 -23.09 -5.17
CA LEU A 48 27.49 -22.54 -3.82
C LEU A 48 26.07 -22.62 -3.29
N GLN A 49 25.78 -23.73 -2.61
CA GLN A 49 24.68 -23.86 -1.67
C GLN A 49 24.70 -22.72 -0.64
N VAL A 50 23.62 -21.92 -0.63
CA VAL A 50 23.20 -21.21 0.58
C VAL A 50 21.77 -21.63 0.87
N LYS A 51 21.65 -22.40 1.95
CA LYS A 51 20.43 -22.99 2.51
C LYS A 51 19.27 -21.98 2.56
N PRO A 52 18.03 -22.38 2.21
CA PRO A 52 16.83 -21.60 2.52
C PRO A 52 16.64 -21.57 4.04
N VAL A 53 16.65 -20.37 4.63
CA VAL A 53 16.24 -20.17 6.03
C VAL A 53 14.79 -19.68 6.02
N GLU A 54 13.90 -20.53 6.51
CA GLU A 54 12.49 -20.23 6.76
C GLU A 54 12.34 -19.04 7.73
N PRO A 55 11.48 -18.05 7.43
CA PRO A 55 11.03 -17.09 8.43
C PRO A 55 9.93 -17.73 9.29
N LYS A 56 10.32 -18.10 10.50
CA LYS A 56 9.45 -18.47 11.63
C LYS A 56 8.44 -17.34 11.91
N VAL A 57 7.19 -17.61 11.58
CA VAL A 57 6.01 -16.83 11.96
C VAL A 57 5.92 -16.72 13.48
N ILE A 58 6.10 -15.50 13.99
CA ILE A 58 5.87 -15.15 15.40
C ILE A 58 4.41 -14.71 15.49
N SER A 59 3.56 -15.67 15.82
CA SER A 59 2.26 -15.41 16.44
C SER A 59 2.53 -14.92 17.86
N THR A 60 2.07 -13.73 18.20
CA THR A 60 1.75 -13.40 19.60
C THR A 60 0.39 -12.72 19.69
N PRO A 61 -0.32 -12.98 20.80
CA PRO A 61 -1.77 -12.87 20.86
C PRO A 61 -2.27 -11.47 21.19
N GLU A 62 -3.50 -11.25 20.73
CA GLU A 62 -4.53 -10.37 21.26
C GLU A 62 -4.43 -10.14 22.78
N SER A 63 -4.33 -8.88 23.21
CA SER A 63 -4.77 -8.43 24.52
C SER A 63 -5.00 -6.92 24.56
N SER A 64 -6.29 -6.58 24.74
CA SER A 64 -6.83 -5.61 25.71
C SER A 64 -6.13 -4.27 25.94
N ALA A 65 -6.82 -3.16 25.64
CA ALA A 65 -7.18 -2.13 26.63
C ALA A 65 -7.76 -0.87 25.97
N SER A 66 -8.83 -0.37 26.60
CA SER A 66 -9.40 0.97 26.47
C SER A 66 -8.37 2.08 26.65
N GLY A 67 -8.54 3.19 25.95
CA GLY A 67 -7.72 4.38 26.15
C GLY A 67 -8.21 5.59 25.36
N LEU A 68 -8.94 6.45 26.04
CA LEU A 68 -9.21 7.85 25.68
C LEU A 68 -7.92 8.64 25.91
N GLY A 69 -7.41 9.38 24.93
CA GLY A 69 -6.30 10.31 25.16
C GLY A 69 -5.39 10.57 23.96
N GLU A 70 -5.26 11.85 23.65
CA GLU A 70 -4.45 12.55 22.66
C GLU A 70 -2.95 12.16 22.64
N SER A 71 -2.41 11.82 21.46
CA SER A 71 -1.05 12.14 20.94
C SER A 71 -0.63 11.14 19.87
N GLY A 72 0.13 11.63 18.88
CA GLY A 72 0.37 10.97 17.60
C GLY A 72 1.02 9.59 17.68
N ASP A 73 0.47 8.65 16.90
CA ASP A 73 1.20 7.64 16.11
C ASP A 73 0.22 7.00 15.11
N ALA A 74 0.75 6.44 14.03
CA ALA A 74 0.04 6.06 12.81
C ALA A 74 -0.96 4.90 12.99
N LYS A 75 -2.21 5.21 13.39
CA LYS A 75 -3.35 4.28 13.20
C LYS A 75 -3.90 4.37 11.76
N PRO A 76 -4.44 3.27 11.21
CA PRO A 76 -5.09 3.28 9.90
C PRO A 76 -6.13 4.40 9.93
N LYS A 77 -5.99 5.36 9.01
CA LYS A 77 -6.85 6.54 8.97
C LYS A 77 -8.29 6.04 8.89
N GLN A 78 -9.00 6.05 10.01
CA GLN A 78 -10.40 5.62 10.02
C GLN A 78 -11.10 6.48 8.97
N GLY A 79 -11.70 5.79 8.00
CA GLY A 79 -12.30 6.45 6.85
C GLY A 79 -13.29 7.53 7.32
N PRO A 80 -13.58 8.53 6.49
CA PRO A 80 -14.44 9.62 6.92
C PRO A 80 -15.79 9.10 7.39
N ASN A 81 -16.19 9.45 8.61
CA ASN A 81 -17.50 9.11 9.17
C ASN A 81 -18.61 9.60 8.24
N ARG A 82 -19.44 8.67 7.75
CA ARG A 82 -20.52 8.93 6.79
C ARG A 82 -21.84 8.37 7.33
N CYS A 83 -22.93 9.03 6.97
CA CYS A 83 -24.29 8.57 7.24
C CYS A 83 -24.57 7.25 6.51
N THR A 84 -25.11 6.24 7.19
CA THR A 84 -25.43 4.95 6.56
C THR A 84 -26.54 5.07 5.52
N THR A 85 -27.53 5.95 5.73
CA THR A 85 -28.66 6.15 4.79
C THR A 85 -28.26 6.96 3.55
N CYS A 86 -27.72 8.17 3.73
CA CYS A 86 -27.48 9.10 2.61
C CYS A 86 -26.01 9.23 2.21
N LYS A 87 -25.10 8.49 2.85
CA LYS A 87 -23.63 8.49 2.59
C LYS A 87 -22.95 9.86 2.71
N LYS A 88 -23.67 10.89 3.20
CA LYS A 88 -23.15 12.23 3.50
C LYS A 88 -22.08 12.11 4.58
N ARG A 89 -20.96 12.83 4.43
CA ARG A 89 -19.91 12.92 5.45
C ARG A 89 -20.44 13.64 6.68
N VAL A 90 -20.44 12.98 7.83
CA VAL A 90 -20.96 13.51 9.10
C VAL A 90 -19.85 13.91 10.07
N GLY A 91 -18.61 13.44 9.85
CA GLY A 91 -17.45 13.83 10.66
C GLY A 91 -17.64 13.53 12.15
N LEU A 92 -17.35 14.50 13.00
CA LEU A 92 -17.55 14.41 14.47
C LEU A 92 -19.00 14.63 14.89
N THR A 93 -19.84 15.20 14.03
CA THR A 93 -21.26 15.53 14.30
C THR A 93 -22.21 14.40 13.90
N GLY A 94 -21.69 13.18 13.70
CA GLY A 94 -22.52 12.01 13.44
C GLY A 94 -23.31 11.60 14.69
N PHE A 95 -24.52 11.08 14.49
CA PHE A 95 -25.33 10.51 15.56
C PHE A 95 -25.28 9.00 15.47
N ASN A 96 -24.86 8.35 16.54
CA ASN A 96 -24.93 6.90 16.68
C ASN A 96 -26.38 6.50 17.00
N CYS A 97 -26.95 5.62 16.20
CA CYS A 97 -28.21 4.96 16.54
C CYS A 97 -27.96 3.76 17.46
N ARG A 98 -29.01 3.32 18.16
CA ARG A 98 -29.02 2.08 18.95
C ARG A 98 -28.66 0.86 18.10
N CYS A 99 -28.94 0.89 16.80
CA CYS A 99 -28.55 -0.16 15.87
C CYS A 99 -27.06 -0.21 15.51
N GLY A 100 -26.22 0.64 16.10
CA GLY A 100 -24.77 0.67 15.85
C GLY A 100 -24.37 1.46 14.60
N ASN A 101 -25.33 1.89 13.77
CA ASN A 101 -25.08 2.71 12.60
C ASN A 101 -24.90 4.20 12.94
N LEU A 102 -24.21 4.93 12.05
CA LEU A 102 -23.96 6.36 12.19
C LEU A 102 -24.77 7.16 11.16
N PHE A 103 -25.44 8.23 11.60
CA PHE A 103 -26.34 9.01 10.76
C PHE A 103 -26.09 10.52 10.85
N CYS A 104 -26.55 11.28 9.85
CA CYS A 104 -26.59 12.74 9.92
C CYS A 104 -27.81 13.22 10.72
N SER A 105 -27.88 14.52 11.04
CA SER A 105 -29.01 15.10 11.80
C SER A 105 -30.38 14.78 11.19
N VAL A 106 -30.45 14.63 9.87
CA VAL A 106 -31.68 14.32 9.14
C VAL A 106 -32.05 12.85 9.26
N HIS A 107 -31.13 11.90 9.45
CA HIS A 107 -31.44 10.45 9.50
C HIS A 107 -31.22 9.84 10.89
N ARG A 108 -31.13 10.69 11.92
CA ARG A 108 -30.83 10.29 13.29
C ARG A 108 -31.90 9.36 13.91
N TYR A 109 -33.16 9.59 13.57
CA TYR A 109 -34.29 8.93 14.20
C TYR A 109 -34.63 7.59 13.54
N SER A 110 -35.18 6.66 14.31
CA SER A 110 -35.50 5.28 13.88
C SER A 110 -36.53 5.22 12.75
N ASP A 111 -37.37 6.25 12.56
CA ASP A 111 -38.31 6.32 11.43
C ASP A 111 -37.63 6.60 10.08
N LYS A 112 -36.38 7.08 10.11
CA LYS A 112 -35.66 7.58 8.92
C LYS A 112 -34.68 6.58 8.33
N HIS A 113 -34.58 5.42 8.96
CA HIS A 113 -33.79 4.29 8.52
C HIS A 113 -34.47 3.02 8.99
N GLU A 114 -34.12 1.87 8.41
CA GLU A 114 -34.66 0.58 8.84
C GLU A 114 -33.96 0.16 10.14
N CYS A 115 -34.32 0.78 11.26
CA CYS A 115 -33.77 0.42 12.56
C CYS A 115 -34.35 -0.94 12.99
N PRO A 116 -33.52 -1.97 13.20
CA PRO A 116 -34.01 -3.29 13.65
C PRO A 116 -34.44 -3.31 15.12
N PHE A 117 -34.25 -2.20 15.85
CA PHE A 117 -34.70 -2.01 17.21
C PHE A 117 -35.89 -1.06 17.19
N ASP A 118 -37.05 -1.58 17.59
CA ASP A 118 -38.27 -0.81 17.87
C ASP A 118 -38.13 -0.05 19.21
#